data_AF-A0A3B0SVV5-F1
#
_entry.id   AF-A0A3B0SVV5-F1
#
_cell.length_a   1.000
_cell.length_b   1.000
_cell.length_c   1.000
_cell.angle_alpha   90.00
_cell.angle_beta   90.00
_cell.angle_gamma   90.00
#
_symmetry.space_group_name_H-M   'P 1'
#
loop_
_entity.id
_entity.type
_entity.pdbx_description
1 polymer ?
#
loop_
_entity_poly.entity_id
_entity_poly.type
_entity_poly.pdbx_seq_one_letter_code
_entity_poly.pdbx_strand_id
1 'polypeptide(L)'
;MRKLAALLVLLLAACGSEETPPTFHSDSNPQRLSDWGMLTARAGALQLGEGVTPYDLATPLFTDYALKLRTVWIPQGAATYTANDALDFPVGTVLTKTFFYPIKGDAWTGAVTYGVEH
;
A
#
# COMPACT_ATOMS: atom_id res chain seq x y z
N MET A 1 -23.20 -32.84 -19.52
CA MET A 1 -22.39 -32.89 -18.29
C MET A 1 -21.04 -32.15 -18.42
N ARG A 2 -20.18 -32.45 -19.39
CA ARG A 2 -18.89 -31.73 -19.61
C ARG A 2 -19.01 -30.20 -19.80
N LYS A 3 -20.02 -29.74 -20.55
CA LYS A 3 -20.27 -28.29 -20.75
C LYS A 3 -20.77 -27.58 -19.49
N LEU A 4 -21.49 -28.31 -18.62
CA LEU A 4 -22.00 -27.79 -17.35
C LEU A 4 -20.87 -27.66 -16.32
N ALA A 5 -19.95 -28.65 -16.29
CA ALA A 5 -18.74 -28.59 -15.47
C ALA A 5 -17.80 -27.45 -15.89
N ALA A 6 -17.63 -27.22 -17.20
CA ALA A 6 -16.82 -26.11 -17.71
C ALA A 6 -17.40 -24.73 -17.34
N LEU A 7 -18.73 -24.57 -17.37
CA LEU A 7 -19.40 -23.33 -16.98
C LEU A 7 -19.26 -23.07 -15.47
N LEU A 8 -19.33 -24.13 -14.65
CA LEU A 8 -19.17 -24.05 -13.20
C LEU A 8 -17.74 -23.66 -12.80
N VAL A 9 -16.73 -24.19 -13.50
CA VAL A 9 -15.31 -23.81 -13.29
C VAL A 9 -15.04 -22.36 -13.70
N LEU A 10 -15.66 -21.87 -14.77
CA LEU A 10 -15.53 -20.46 -15.19
C LEU A 10 -16.17 -19.50 -14.16
N LEU A 11 -17.30 -19.87 -13.57
CA LEU A 11 -17.98 -19.09 -12.54
C LEU A 11 -17.19 -19.01 -11.22
N LEU A 12 -16.42 -20.04 -10.88
CA LEU A 12 -15.57 -20.08 -9.70
C LEU A 12 -14.30 -19.22 -9.84
N ALA A 13 -13.79 -19.02 -11.06
CA ALA A 13 -12.61 -18.19 -11.32
C ALA A 13 -12.90 -16.68 -11.29
N ALA A 14 -14.17 -16.26 -11.38
CA ALA A 14 -14.55 -14.84 -11.39
C ALA A 14 -14.62 -14.20 -9.99
N CYS A 15 -14.39 -14.96 -8.92
CA CYS A 15 -14.36 -14.47 -7.54
C CYS A 15 -12.94 -14.12 -7.05
N GLY A 16 -12.07 -13.67 -7.95
CA GLY A 16 -10.78 -13.09 -7.58
C GLY A 16 -10.99 -11.68 -7.03
N SER A 17 -10.46 -11.39 -5.83
CA SER A 17 -10.34 -10.02 -5.35
C SER A 17 -9.22 -9.35 -6.14
N GLU A 18 -9.56 -8.53 -7.15
CA GLU A 18 -8.55 -7.74 -7.85
C GLU A 18 -8.04 -6.66 -6.88
N GLU A 19 -6.75 -6.71 -6.57
CA GLU A 19 -6.07 -5.63 -5.86
C GLU A 19 -6.00 -4.41 -6.79
N THR A 20 -6.41 -3.25 -6.29
CA THR A 20 -6.32 -2.00 -7.05
C THR A 20 -4.86 -1.59 -7.13
N PRO A 21 -4.25 -1.51 -8.33
CA PRO A 21 -2.86 -1.10 -8.45
C PRO A 21 -2.71 0.37 -8.01
N PRO A 22 -1.57 0.74 -7.39
CA PRO A 22 -1.31 2.13 -7.06
C PRO A 22 -1.42 3.04 -8.28
N THR A 23 -2.16 4.14 -8.14
CA THR A 23 -2.46 5.04 -9.25
C THR A 23 -2.40 6.48 -8.80
N PHE A 24 -1.73 7.32 -9.58
CA PHE A 24 -1.79 8.77 -9.45
C PHE A 24 -2.96 9.33 -10.27
N HIS A 25 -3.84 10.07 -9.61
CA HIS A 25 -5.01 10.69 -10.23
C HIS A 25 -4.72 12.16 -10.55
N SER A 26 -4.41 12.48 -11.81
CA SER A 26 -3.97 13.82 -12.24
C SER A 26 -5.08 14.88 -12.23
N ASP A 27 -6.32 14.47 -12.52
CA ASP A 27 -7.41 15.40 -12.82
C ASP A 27 -8.25 15.69 -11.57
N SER A 28 -8.56 14.66 -10.79
CA SER A 28 -9.36 14.76 -9.58
C SER A 28 -9.05 13.62 -8.63
N ASN A 29 -9.11 13.90 -7.33
CA ASN A 29 -8.95 12.86 -6.31
C ASN A 29 -10.08 11.83 -6.41
N PRO A 30 -9.79 10.53 -6.23
CA PRO A 30 -10.82 9.51 -6.22
C PRO A 30 -11.71 9.64 -4.98
N GLN A 31 -12.90 9.07 -5.04
CA GLN A 31 -13.87 9.17 -3.95
C GLN A 31 -13.47 8.37 -2.71
N ARG A 32 -12.77 7.25 -2.89
CA ARG A 32 -12.35 6.37 -1.77
C ARG A 32 -10.84 6.37 -1.65
N LEU A 33 -10.35 6.23 -0.42
CA LEU A 33 -8.93 6.02 -0.16
C LEU A 33 -8.40 4.71 -0.77
N SER A 34 -9.26 3.68 -0.89
CA SER A 34 -8.93 2.41 -1.54
C SER A 34 -8.52 2.55 -3.00
N ASP A 35 -9.06 3.56 -3.68
CA ASP A 35 -8.89 3.74 -5.12
C ASP A 35 -7.51 4.34 -5.47
N TRP A 36 -6.73 4.73 -4.46
CA TRP A 36 -5.32 5.07 -4.63
C TRP A 36 -4.43 3.83 -4.76
N GLY A 37 -4.91 2.63 -4.39
CA GLY A 37 -4.16 1.37 -4.47
C GLY A 37 -2.96 1.25 -3.51
N MET A 38 -2.77 2.21 -2.59
CA MET A 38 -1.56 2.27 -1.74
C MET A 38 -1.54 1.22 -0.62
N LEU A 39 -2.69 0.93 -0.04
CA LEU A 39 -2.81 0.12 1.17
C LEU A 39 -4.20 -0.53 1.25
N THR A 40 -4.25 -1.81 1.62
CA THR A 40 -5.49 -2.51 1.94
C THR A 40 -5.43 -3.07 3.36
N ALA A 41 -6.54 -3.01 4.10
CA ALA A 41 -6.69 -3.71 5.37
C ALA A 41 -7.45 -5.01 5.15
N ARG A 42 -6.81 -6.15 5.35
CA ARG A 42 -7.41 -7.49 5.14
C ARG A 42 -6.99 -8.44 6.25
N ALA A 43 -7.97 -9.19 6.77
CA ALA A 43 -7.74 -10.20 7.82
C ALA A 43 -6.96 -9.68 9.05
N GLY A 44 -7.19 -8.42 9.45
CA GLY A 44 -6.51 -7.80 10.59
C GLY A 44 -5.10 -7.27 10.30
N ALA A 45 -4.61 -7.37 9.06
CA ALA A 45 -3.31 -6.88 8.63
C ALA A 45 -3.43 -5.72 7.62
N LEU A 46 -2.40 -4.90 7.58
CA LEU A 46 -2.19 -3.88 6.54
C LEU A 46 -1.27 -4.46 5.46
N GLN A 47 -1.75 -4.48 4.22
CA GLN A 47 -1.05 -4.99 3.04
C GLN A 47 -0.76 -3.84 2.09
N LEU A 48 0.50 -3.69 1.68
CA LEU A 48 0.92 -2.65 0.76
C LEU A 48 0.52 -3.02 -0.68
N GLY A 49 0.17 -2.01 -1.49
CA GLY A 49 0.02 -2.21 -2.93
C GLY A 49 1.33 -2.57 -3.61
N GLU A 50 1.25 -3.12 -4.82
CA GLU A 50 2.43 -3.51 -5.60
C GLU A 50 3.37 -2.31 -5.85
N GLY A 51 4.67 -2.47 -5.54
CA GLY A 51 5.66 -1.41 -5.70
C GLY A 51 5.56 -0.26 -4.69
N VAL A 52 4.65 -0.33 -3.71
CA VAL A 52 4.57 0.62 -2.60
C VAL A 52 5.65 0.28 -1.57
N THR A 53 6.52 1.23 -1.29
CA THR A 53 7.65 1.05 -0.36
C THR A 53 7.38 1.73 0.98
N PRO A 54 7.51 1.04 2.12
CA PRO A 54 7.45 1.68 3.43
C PRO A 54 8.76 2.43 3.73
N TYR A 55 8.67 3.52 4.48
CA TYR A 55 9.86 4.26 4.92
C TYR A 55 9.70 4.80 6.34
N ASP A 56 10.81 5.11 6.99
CA ASP A 56 10.85 5.78 8.29
C ASP A 56 11.62 7.10 8.22
N LEU A 57 11.44 7.96 9.23
CA LEU A 57 12.15 9.23 9.35
C LEU A 57 13.35 9.07 10.28
N ALA A 58 14.49 9.64 9.89
CA ALA A 58 15.70 9.64 10.71
C ALA A 58 15.49 10.31 12.08
N THR A 59 14.65 11.35 12.15
CA THR A 59 14.32 12.09 13.38
C THR A 59 12.80 12.09 13.61
N PRO A 60 12.25 11.05 14.26
CA PRO A 60 10.82 10.99 14.52
C PRO A 60 10.42 12.05 15.55
N LEU A 61 9.51 12.94 15.18
CA LEU A 61 8.84 13.82 16.15
C LEU A 61 7.85 12.99 16.99
N PHE A 62 7.89 13.15 18.31
CA PHE A 62 7.00 12.45 19.23
C PHE A 62 5.54 12.70 18.87
N THR A 63 4.73 11.66 18.90
CA THR A 63 3.32 11.73 18.53
C THR A 63 2.53 10.70 19.34
N ASP A 64 1.50 11.17 20.05
CA ASP A 64 0.26 10.54 20.56
C ASP A 64 0.08 9.00 20.72
N TYR A 65 1.15 8.22 20.80
CA TYR A 65 1.18 6.76 20.91
C TYR A 65 0.56 5.97 19.74
N ALA A 66 0.02 6.62 18.71
CA ALA A 66 -0.44 5.93 17.50
C ALA A 66 0.76 5.45 16.64
N LEU A 67 0.72 4.21 16.15
CA LEU A 67 1.70 3.72 15.18
C LEU A 67 1.46 4.40 13.84
N LYS A 68 2.54 4.61 13.08
CA LYS A 68 2.53 5.40 11.84
C LYS A 68 3.23 4.61 10.74
N LEU A 69 2.44 4.09 9.81
CA LEU A 69 2.94 3.48 8.57
C LEU A 69 3.05 4.59 7.53
N ARG A 70 4.27 4.85 7.07
CA ARG A 70 4.51 5.78 5.96
C ARG A 70 4.93 4.99 4.75
N THR A 71 4.35 5.31 3.61
CA THR A 71 4.67 4.64 2.36
C THR A 71 4.84 5.64 1.23
N VAL A 72 5.61 5.24 0.23
CA VAL A 72 5.83 5.97 -1.00
C VAL A 72 5.64 5.02 -2.17
N TRP A 73 5.01 5.51 -3.24
CA TRP A 73 4.98 4.85 -4.54
C TRP A 73 5.44 5.85 -5.59
N ILE A 74 6.41 5.43 -6.40
CA ILE A 74 7.01 6.24 -7.46
C ILE A 74 6.65 5.58 -8.80
N PRO A 75 5.77 6.18 -9.63
CA PRO A 75 5.28 5.54 -10.86
C PRO A 75 6.38 5.26 -11.88
N GLN A 76 7.43 6.09 -11.91
CA GLN A 76 8.55 5.96 -12.84
C GLN A 76 9.87 6.29 -12.13
N GLY A 77 10.78 5.31 -12.10
CA GLY A 77 12.15 5.52 -11.64
C GLY A 77 12.28 5.69 -10.13
N ALA A 78 13.14 6.63 -9.72
CA ALA A 78 13.49 6.89 -8.33
C ALA A 78 13.51 8.41 -8.06
N ALA A 79 13.41 8.79 -6.79
CA ALA A 79 13.64 10.16 -6.39
C ALA A 79 15.12 10.54 -6.57
N THR A 80 15.39 11.80 -6.92
CA THR A 80 16.76 12.32 -6.96
C THR A 80 17.17 12.77 -5.56
N TYR A 81 18.38 12.40 -5.14
CA TYR A 81 18.96 12.76 -3.85
C TYR A 81 20.11 13.76 -4.01
N THR A 82 20.04 14.85 -3.27
CA THR A 82 21.14 15.83 -3.11
C THR A 82 21.40 16.02 -1.61
N ALA A 83 22.66 15.92 -1.19
CA ALA A 83 23.04 15.76 0.21
C ALA A 83 22.51 16.81 1.21
N ASN A 84 22.22 18.03 0.74
CA ASN A 84 21.73 19.12 1.58
C ASN A 84 20.39 19.67 1.09
N ASP A 85 19.63 18.88 0.32
CA ASP A 85 18.34 19.26 -0.21
C ASP A 85 17.26 18.21 0.14
N ALA A 86 16.00 18.57 -0.07
CA ALA A 86 14.92 17.60 -0.02
C ALA A 86 15.07 16.56 -1.14
N LEU A 87 14.48 15.38 -0.93
CA LEU A 87 14.31 14.41 -2.02
C LEU A 87 13.42 15.03 -3.11
N ASP A 88 13.93 15.02 -4.34
CA ASP A 88 13.19 15.49 -5.50
C ASP A 88 12.43 14.30 -6.11
N PHE A 89 11.13 14.25 -5.79
CA PHE A 89 10.22 13.21 -6.26
C PHE A 89 9.63 13.58 -7.62
N PRO A 90 9.59 12.64 -8.60
CA PRO A 90 8.93 12.92 -9.87
C PRO A 90 7.43 13.15 -9.68
N VAL A 91 6.85 13.97 -10.55
CA VAL A 91 5.40 14.21 -10.59
C VAL A 91 4.66 12.87 -10.71
N GLY A 92 3.64 12.70 -9.89
CA GLY A 92 2.88 11.46 -9.78
C GLY A 92 3.30 10.54 -8.64
N THR A 93 4.35 10.89 -7.89
CA THR A 93 4.67 10.21 -6.63
C THR A 93 3.52 10.34 -5.64
N VAL A 94 3.13 9.22 -5.02
CA VAL A 94 2.09 9.17 -3.98
C VAL A 94 2.74 8.82 -2.65
N LEU A 95 2.61 9.72 -1.67
CA LEU A 95 3.03 9.48 -0.28
C LEU A 95 1.80 9.30 0.60
N THR A 96 1.80 8.28 1.46
CA THR A 96 0.73 8.09 2.44
C THR A 96 1.25 7.95 3.86
N LYS A 97 0.39 8.31 4.82
CA LYS A 97 0.63 8.12 6.24
C LYS A 97 -0.63 7.55 6.88
N THR A 98 -0.55 6.29 7.27
CA THR A 98 -1.64 5.59 7.95
C THR A 98 -1.34 5.51 9.44
N PHE A 99 -2.28 6.00 10.25
CA PHE A 99 -2.25 5.86 11.69
C PHE A 99 -3.01 4.59 12.08
N PHE A 100 -2.41 3.75 12.91
CA PHE A 100 -3.04 2.49 13.32
C PHE A 100 -2.64 2.13 14.76
N TYR A 101 -3.41 1.21 15.33
CA TYR A 101 -3.17 0.67 16.67
C TYR A 101 -2.92 -0.84 16.56
N PRO A 102 -2.04 -1.40 17.40
CA PRO A 102 -1.88 -2.84 17.49
C PRO A 102 -3.15 -3.48 18.06
N ILE A 103 -3.46 -4.69 17.61
CA ILE A 103 -4.54 -5.50 18.19
C ILE A 103 -4.09 -5.97 19.59
N LYS A 104 -4.96 -5.83 20.58
CA LYS A 104 -4.66 -6.19 21.98
C LYS A 104 -4.29 -7.68 22.10
N GLY A 105 -3.06 -7.96 22.56
CA GLY A 105 -2.55 -9.32 22.75
C GLY A 105 -1.38 -9.66 21.83
N ASP A 106 -1.20 -8.92 20.74
CA ASP A 106 -0.06 -9.06 19.84
C ASP A 106 0.93 -7.92 20.07
N ALA A 107 2.18 -8.26 20.43
CA ALA A 107 3.26 -7.29 20.39
C ALA A 107 3.52 -6.97 18.91
N TRP A 108 3.30 -5.72 18.49
CA TRP A 108 3.62 -5.31 17.13
C TRP A 108 5.11 -5.48 16.87
N THR A 109 5.46 -6.36 15.93
CA THR A 109 6.84 -6.76 15.64
C THR A 109 7.54 -5.84 14.64
N GLY A 110 6.85 -4.82 14.11
CA GLY A 110 7.34 -4.06 12.96
C GLY A 110 7.02 -4.70 11.60
N ALA A 111 6.42 -5.90 11.60
CA ALA A 111 6.07 -6.59 10.36
C ALA A 111 4.86 -5.92 9.67
N VAL A 112 5.15 -5.05 8.72
CA VAL A 112 4.26 -4.88 7.56
C VAL A 112 4.39 -6.18 6.76
N THR A 113 3.28 -6.78 6.31
CA THR A 113 3.36 -7.98 5.47
C THR A 113 3.91 -7.56 4.12
N TYR A 114 5.24 -7.55 4.00
CA TYR A 114 5.95 -7.30 2.76
C TYR A 114 5.51 -8.35 1.74
N GLY A 115 5.12 -7.89 0.55
CA GLY A 115 5.35 -8.70 -0.64
C GLY A 115 6.82 -9.08 -0.65
N VAL A 116 7.08 -10.39 -0.75
CA VAL A 116 8.38 -11.02 -0.56
C VAL A 116 9.45 -10.30 -1.41
N GLU A 117 10.52 -9.81 -0.77
CA GLU A 117 11.73 -9.41 -1.49
C GLU A 117 12.39 -10.66 -2.09
N HIS A 118 12.72 -10.60 -3.39
CA HIS A 118 13.61 -11.56 -4.04
C HIS A 118 15.06 -11.31 -3.66
#